data_AF-A0A1M6NPH5-F1
#
_entry.id   AF-A0A1M6NPH5-F1
#
_cell.length_a   1.000
_cell.length_b   1.000
_cell.length_c   1.000
_cell.angle_alpha   90.00
_cell.angle_beta   90.00
_cell.angle_gamma   90.00
#
_symmetry.space_group_name_H-M   'P 1'
#
loop_
_entity.id
_entity.type
_entity.pdbx_description
1 polymer ?
#
loop_
_entity_poly.entity_id
_entity_poly.type
_entity_poly.pdbx_seq_one_letter_code
_entity_poly.pdbx_strand_id
1 'polypeptide(L)'
;MLRIISQGLTLNHKQMAKQKFIIDLKAVLELGEGQFIEFKESPDKSLPKEMVAFANASGGVIYLGITDYGQIKGIETSNRLKSQIQDTARNCDPPVAVLLKAL
;
A
#
# COMPACT_ATOMS: atom_id res chain seq x y z
N MET A 1 -4.16 -9.15 -8.47
CA MET A 1 -2.77 -8.61 -8.40
C MET A 1 -2.72 -7.62 -7.24
N LEU A 2 -1.91 -7.90 -6.21
CA LEU A 2 -1.78 -7.07 -5.02
C LEU A 2 -0.96 -5.81 -5.31
N ARG A 3 -1.45 -4.64 -4.89
CA ARG A 3 -0.73 -3.37 -5.03
C ARG A 3 -0.42 -2.82 -3.65
N ILE A 4 0.79 -2.33 -3.46
CA ILE A 4 1.21 -1.67 -2.23
C ILE A 4 1.62 -0.27 -2.58
N ILE A 5 0.96 0.71 -1.95
CA ILE A 5 1.14 2.12 -2.25
C ILE A 5 1.76 2.82 -1.04
N SER A 6 2.92 3.44 -1.22
CA SER A 6 3.57 4.26 -0.19
C SER A 6 3.34 5.74 -0.46
N GLN A 7 2.74 6.45 0.49
CA GLN A 7 2.56 7.91 0.42
C GLN A 7 3.83 8.61 0.91
N GLY A 8 4.55 9.29 0.02
CA GLY A 8 5.68 10.12 0.41
C GLY A 8 5.25 11.37 1.20
N LEU A 9 6.17 11.98 1.97
CA LEU A 9 5.96 13.33 2.48
C LEU A 9 5.86 14.31 1.30
N THR A 10 4.70 14.92 1.11
CA THR A 10 4.44 15.87 0.03
C THR A 10 5.27 17.14 0.15
N LEU A 11 6.08 17.44 -0.87
CA LEU A 11 6.48 18.80 -1.22
C LEU A 11 5.84 19.18 -2.56
N ASN A 12 4.95 20.16 -2.46
CA ASN A 12 4.45 21.08 -3.48
C ASN A 12 3.56 20.58 -4.63
N HIS A 13 2.45 21.32 -4.77
CA HIS A 13 1.55 21.40 -5.91
C HIS A 13 2.29 21.45 -7.25
N LYS A 14 2.35 20.33 -7.96
CA LYS A 14 2.15 20.21 -9.43
C LYS A 14 2.70 18.87 -9.88
N GLN A 15 1.80 17.98 -10.31
CA GLN A 15 1.91 17.21 -11.57
C GLN A 15 0.74 16.21 -11.65
N MET A 16 -0.42 16.72 -12.06
CA MET A 16 -1.47 15.87 -12.63
C MET A 16 -1.13 15.65 -14.12
N ALA A 17 -0.68 14.44 -14.46
CA ALA A 17 -0.88 13.74 -15.74
C ALA A 17 0.29 12.79 -16.03
N LYS A 18 0.29 11.59 -15.42
CA LYS A 18 0.73 10.37 -16.09
C LYS A 18 0.25 9.12 -15.35
N GLN A 19 -0.50 8.32 -16.09
CA GLN A 19 -0.95 6.95 -15.78
C GLN A 19 -2.09 6.76 -14.77
N LYS A 20 -3.27 6.68 -15.39
CA LYS A 20 -4.60 6.22 -14.96
C LYS A 20 -4.56 4.84 -14.30
N PHE A 21 -4.34 4.81 -12.98
CA PHE A 21 -4.76 3.76 -12.04
C PHE A 21 -4.43 4.23 -10.61
N ILE A 22 -4.97 5.38 -10.21
CA ILE A 22 -4.95 5.84 -8.81
C ILE A 22 -6.42 6.13 -8.54
N ILE A 23 -7.05 5.28 -7.72
CA ILE A 23 -8.29 5.68 -7.06
C ILE A 23 -7.90 6.94 -6.29
N ASP A 24 -8.66 8.02 -6.46
CA ASP A 24 -8.43 9.27 -5.75
C ASP A 24 -8.24 8.95 -4.26
N LEU A 25 -7.10 9.36 -3.68
CA LEU A 25 -6.79 9.08 -2.28
C LEU A 25 -7.93 9.54 -1.37
N LYS A 26 -8.62 10.63 -1.73
CA LYS A 26 -9.81 11.07 -1.00
C LYS A 26 -10.94 10.04 -1.02
N ALA A 27 -11.25 9.49 -2.19
CA ALA A 27 -12.28 8.46 -2.33
C ALA A 27 -11.91 7.17 -1.58
N VAL A 28 -10.62 6.82 -1.52
CA VAL A 28 -10.13 5.69 -0.72
C VAL A 28 -10.33 5.95 0.77
N LEU A 29 -9.97 7.14 1.25
CA LEU A 29 -10.13 7.51 2.66
C LEU A 29 -11.61 7.57 3.08
N GLU A 30 -12.50 8.01 2.18
CA GLU A 30 -13.95 8.00 2.41
C GLU A 30 -14.53 6.59 2.43
N LEU A 31 -14.02 5.69 1.59
CA LEU A 31 -14.44 4.28 1.56
C LEU A 31 -13.97 3.51 2.80
N GLY A 32 -12.77 3.85 3.31
CA GLY A 32 -12.17 3.19 4.45
C GLY A 32 -11.59 1.81 4.15
N GLU A 33 -11.19 1.11 5.21
CA GLU A 33 -10.74 -0.27 5.13
C GLU A 33 -11.89 -1.23 4.80
N GLY A 34 -11.57 -2.35 4.16
CA GLY A 34 -12.56 -3.36 3.81
C GLY A 34 -11.99 -4.49 2.99
N GLN A 35 -12.85 -5.16 2.22
CA GLN A 35 -12.50 -6.38 1.51
C GLN A 35 -11.32 -6.24 0.53
N PHE A 36 -11.06 -5.03 0.02
CA PHE A 36 -10.01 -4.77 -0.99
C PHE A 36 -9.03 -3.66 -0.58
N ILE A 37 -9.20 -3.05 0.59
CA ILE A 37 -8.43 -1.87 1.03
C ILE A 37 -7.99 -2.10 2.47
N GLU A 38 -6.69 -1.94 2.70
CA GLU A 38 -6.06 -2.03 4.02
C GLU A 38 -5.20 -0.79 4.25
N PHE A 39 -5.28 -0.20 5.44
CA PHE A 39 -4.43 0.92 5.87
C PHE A 39 -3.41 0.44 6.90
N LYS A 40 -2.16 0.89 6.73
CA LYS A 40 -1.10 0.63 7.70
C LYS A 40 -0.21 1.85 7.84
N GLU A 41 0.15 2.21 9.06
CA GLU A 41 1.10 3.29 9.29
C GLU A 41 2.51 2.92 8.77
N SER A 42 2.90 1.66 8.94
CA SER A 42 4.20 1.12 8.54
C SER A 42 4.13 -0.40 8.32
N PRO A 43 5.07 -1.00 7.56
CA PRO A 43 5.21 -2.45 7.52
C PRO A 43 5.49 -3.02 8.91
N ASP A 44 4.65 -3.95 9.33
CA ASP A 44 4.72 -4.61 10.62
C ASP A 44 4.67 -6.14 10.45
N LYS A 45 4.52 -6.86 11.57
CA LYS A 45 4.43 -8.33 11.56
C LYS A 45 3.12 -8.85 10.95
N SER A 46 2.10 -8.02 10.80
CA SER A 46 0.83 -8.41 10.21
C SER A 46 0.81 -8.26 8.69
N LEU A 47 1.70 -7.45 8.10
CA LEU A 47 1.81 -7.27 6.65
C LEU A 47 1.83 -8.58 5.82
N PRO A 48 2.62 -9.63 6.15
CA PRO A 48 2.60 -10.88 5.39
C PRO A 48 1.23 -11.57 5.42
N LYS A 49 0.53 -11.50 6.56
CA LYS A 49 -0.82 -12.07 6.71
C LYS A 49 -1.80 -11.37 5.78
N GLU A 50 -1.75 -10.04 5.70
CA GLU A 50 -2.62 -9.27 4.80
C GLU A 50 -2.28 -9.53 3.32
N MET A 51 -0.98 -9.65 2.99
CA MET A 51 -0.56 -10.02 1.64
C MET A 51 -1.15 -11.36 1.20
N VAL A 52 -1.08 -12.38 2.06
CA VAL A 52 -1.62 -13.71 1.80
C VAL A 52 -3.15 -13.69 1.75
N ALA A 53 -3.80 -12.94 2.64
CA ALA A 53 -5.26 -12.79 2.64
C ALA A 53 -5.75 -12.22 1.30
N PHE A 54 -5.12 -11.15 0.81
CA PHE A 54 -5.46 -10.59 -0.49
C PHE A 54 -5.08 -11.50 -1.66
N ALA A 55 -3.97 -12.22 -1.59
CA ALA A 55 -3.55 -13.16 -2.62
C ALA A 55 -4.54 -14.33 -2.77
N ASN A 56 -5.11 -14.80 -1.66
CA ASN A 56 -6.10 -15.87 -1.62
C ASN A 56 -7.53 -15.40 -1.92
N ALA A 57 -7.78 -14.09 -1.84
CA ALA A 57 -9.04 -13.46 -2.23
C ALA A 57 -8.98 -12.99 -3.70
N SER A 58 -9.68 -11.90 -4.03
CA SER A 58 -9.66 -11.30 -5.38
C SER A 58 -8.55 -10.24 -5.57
N GLY A 59 -7.53 -10.24 -4.71
CA GLY A 59 -6.53 -9.17 -4.61
C GLY A 59 -6.96 -8.02 -3.69
N GLY A 60 -6.17 -6.95 -3.67
CA GLY A 60 -6.42 -5.78 -2.84
C GLY A 60 -5.33 -4.72 -2.98
N VAL A 61 -5.46 -3.67 -2.19
CA VAL A 61 -4.48 -2.57 -2.08
C VAL A 61 -4.17 -2.30 -0.62
N ILE A 62 -2.89 -2.32 -0.28
CA ILE A 62 -2.39 -1.92 1.05
C ILE A 62 -1.79 -0.51 0.91
N TYR A 63 -2.30 0.45 1.67
CA TYR A 63 -1.78 1.80 1.73
C TYR A 63 -0.90 1.96 2.96
N LEU A 64 0.37 2.34 2.74
CA LEU A 64 1.33 2.61 3.79
C LEU A 64 1.41 4.12 4.10
N GLY A 65 1.52 4.45 5.39
CA GLY A 65 1.53 5.81 5.89
C GLY A 65 0.13 6.37 6.18
N ILE A 66 -0.87 5.51 6.38
CA ILE A 66 -2.24 5.87 6.77
C ILE A 66 -2.57 5.15 8.08
N THR A 67 -3.16 5.86 9.04
CA THR A 67 -3.60 5.27 10.32
C THR A 67 -4.88 4.45 10.15
N ASP A 68 -5.20 3.61 11.12
CA ASP A 68 -6.46 2.84 11.16
C ASP A 68 -7.71 3.75 11.15
N TYR A 69 -7.56 5.03 11.52
CA TYR A 69 -8.60 6.05 11.47
C TYR A 69 -8.66 6.81 10.13
N GLY A 70 -7.91 6.37 9.11
CA GLY A 70 -7.85 7.02 7.81
C GLY A 70 -7.06 8.34 7.78
N GLN A 71 -6.23 8.61 8.78
CA GLN A 71 -5.40 9.83 8.79
C GLN A 71 -4.09 9.60 8.05
N ILE A 72 -3.73 10.49 7.13
CA ILE A 72 -2.46 10.41 6.39
C ILE A 72 -1.33 10.88 7.32
N LYS A 73 -0.47 9.94 7.73
CA LYS A 73 0.76 10.21 8.47
C LYS A 73 1.96 10.41 7.54
N GLY A 74 1.91 9.78 6.37
CA GLY A 74 3.02 9.70 5.43
C GLY A 74 4.07 8.68 5.85
N ILE A 75 4.80 8.14 4.88
CA ILE A 75 5.90 7.21 5.11
C ILE A 75 7.06 7.53 4.15
N GLU A 76 8.28 7.48 4.66
CA GLU A 76 9.45 7.69 3.81
C GLU A 76 9.61 6.53 2.82
N THR A 77 9.46 6.83 1.53
CA THR A 77 9.62 5.84 0.47
C THR A 77 11.10 5.62 0.16
N SER A 78 11.79 4.87 1.03
CA SER A 78 13.19 4.50 0.85
C SER A 78 13.35 3.19 0.07
N ASN A 79 14.54 2.94 -0.47
CA ASN A 79 14.88 1.64 -1.06
C ASN A 79 14.79 0.52 -0.02
N ARG A 80 15.14 0.81 1.24
CA ARG A 80 15.01 -0.15 2.35
C ARG A 80 13.56 -0.58 2.56
N LEU A 81 12.62 0.37 2.52
CA LEU A 81 11.19 0.07 2.63
C LEU A 81 10.72 -0.83 1.47
N LYS A 82 11.11 -0.49 0.23
CA LYS A 82 10.77 -1.30 -0.95
C LYS A 82 11.34 -2.71 -0.85
N SER A 83 12.62 -2.85 -0.50
CA SER A 83 13.27 -4.14 -0.31
C SER A 83 12.57 -4.96 0.78
N GLN A 84 12.30 -4.35 1.94
CA GLN A 84 11.58 -5.02 3.03
C GLN A 84 10.25 -5.59 2.56
N ILE A 85 9.43 -4.81 1.85
CA ILE A 85 8.13 -5.26 1.35
C ILE A 85 8.27 -6.39 0.31
N GLN A 86 9.24 -6.27 -0.60
CA GLN A 86 9.51 -7.31 -1.59
C GLN A 86 9.97 -8.62 -0.93
N ASP A 87 10.86 -8.52 0.06
CA ASP A 87 11.38 -9.68 0.79
C ASP A 87 10.28 -10.36 1.59
N THR A 88 9.40 -9.59 2.25
CA THR A 88 8.21 -10.12 2.91
C THR A 88 7.32 -10.89 1.93
N ALA A 89 7.05 -10.32 0.75
CA ALA A 89 6.21 -10.96 -0.26
C ALA A 89 6.85 -12.24 -0.84
N ARG A 90 8.18 -12.23 -1.06
CA ARG A 90 8.94 -13.41 -1.53
C ARG A 90 9.01 -14.53 -0.51
N ASN A 91 9.01 -14.20 0.78
CA ASN A 91 9.06 -15.17 1.88
C ASN A 91 7.69 -15.77 2.23
N CYS A 92 6.61 -15.33 1.58
CA CYS A 92 5.32 -16.02 1.65
C CYS A 92 5.40 -17.35 0.88
N ASP A 93 4.59 -18.34 1.28
CA ASP A 93 4.53 -19.65 0.62
C ASP A 93 3.11 -19.96 0.13
N PRO A 94 2.84 -19.99 -1.19
CA PRO A 94 3.77 -19.62 -2.27
C PRO A 94 4.07 -18.10 -2.28
N PRO A 95 5.16 -17.66 -2.94
CA PRO A 95 5.52 -16.25 -3.02
C PRO A 95 4.39 -15.38 -3.59
N VAL A 96 4.13 -14.23 -2.97
CA VAL A 96 3.06 -13.32 -3.37
C VAL A 96 3.61 -12.26 -4.33
N ALA A 97 2.97 -12.11 -5.50
CA ALA A 97 3.31 -11.07 -6.46
C ALA A 97 2.77 -9.70 -5.99
N VAL A 98 3.66 -8.73 -5.78
CA VAL A 98 3.32 -7.36 -5.35
C VAL A 98 3.76 -6.31 -6.37
N LEU A 99 2.91 -5.32 -6.61
CA LEU A 99 3.24 -4.12 -7.36
C LEU A 99 3.40 -2.94 -6.41
N LEU A 100 4.62 -2.40 -6.30
CA LEU A 100 4.91 -1.23 -5.46
C LEU A 100 4.75 0.07 -6.25
N LYS A 101 4.05 1.04 -5.68
CA LYS A 101 3.91 2.38 -6.25
C LYS A 101 4.11 3.45 -5.16
N ALA A 102 4.95 4.42 -5.45
CA ALA A 102 5.03 5.65 -4.66
C ALA A 102 4.03 6.66 -5.21
N LEU A 103 3.31 7.35 -4.33
CA LEU A 103 2.47 8.50 -4.68
C LEU A 103 3.18 9.82 -4.36
#